data_AF-A0A1Q3DEC2-F1
#
_entry.id   AF-A0A1Q3DEC2-F1
#
_cell.length_a   1.000
_cell.length_b   1.000
_cell.length_c   1.000
_cell.angle_alpha   90.00
_cell.angle_beta   90.00
_cell.angle_gamma   90.00
#
_symmetry.space_group_name_H-M   'P 1'
#
loop_
_entity.id
_entity.type
_entity.pdbx_description
1 polymer ?
#
loop_
_entity_poly.entity_id
_entity_poly.type
_entity_poly.pdbx_seq_one_letter_code
_entity_poly.pdbx_strand_id
1 'polypeptide(L)'
;VAFPLSLDMKPYCSSSEEKEYELYGFVVHAGEYASSGHYYAYIFEASTWFKLNNKNFDPVDVQEMLKHEAYILFYRRRTIDMNDNPSYSNSAVEIPEEEHLIPLGIILYLLISFLLI
;
A
#
# COMPACT_ATOMS: atom_id res chain seq x y z
N VAL A 1 2.06 -12.58 11.11
CA VAL A 1 0.71 -12.02 11.40
C VAL A 1 -0.13 -12.11 10.14
N ALA A 2 -1.36 -12.63 10.20
CA ALA A 2 -2.25 -12.65 9.04
C ALA A 2 -2.89 -11.28 8.80
N PHE A 3 -3.09 -10.89 7.55
CA PHE A 3 -3.71 -9.62 7.17
C PHE A 3 -4.76 -9.85 6.06
N PRO A 4 -5.93 -9.20 6.12
CA PRO A 4 -7.00 -9.45 5.17
C PRO A 4 -6.89 -8.56 3.93
N LEU A 5 -7.38 -9.03 2.77
CA LEU A 5 -7.46 -8.21 1.56
C LEU A 5 -8.50 -7.07 1.68
N SER A 6 -9.53 -7.27 2.51
CA SER A 6 -10.54 -6.26 2.84
C SER A 6 -10.61 -6.09 4.35
N LEU A 7 -10.56 -4.85 4.81
CA LEU A 7 -10.50 -4.49 6.22
C LEU A 7 -11.67 -3.58 6.56
N ASP A 8 -12.52 -4.04 7.48
CA ASP A 8 -13.55 -3.21 8.10
C ASP A 8 -12.97 -2.48 9.32
N MET A 9 -12.86 -1.16 9.21
CA MET A 9 -12.36 -0.29 10.29
C MET A 9 -13.48 0.24 11.20
N LYS A 10 -14.76 0.01 10.87
CA LYS A 10 -15.91 0.50 11.64
C LYS A 10 -15.85 0.12 13.13
N PRO A 11 -15.50 -1.12 13.53
CA PRO A 11 -15.45 -1.49 14.95
C PRO A 11 -14.39 -0.74 15.77
N TYR A 12 -13.42 -0.11 15.09
CA TYR A 12 -12.29 0.60 15.70
C TYR A 12 -12.44 2.13 15.62
N CYS A 13 -13.56 2.62 15.09
CA CYS A 13 -13.84 4.05 14.93
C CYS A 13 -14.98 4.50 15.85
N SER A 14 -14.90 5.75 16.33
CA SER A 14 -16.00 6.35 17.10
C SER A 14 -17.22 6.73 16.24
N SER A 15 -17.04 6.94 14.93
CA SER A 15 -18.15 7.21 14.02
C SER A 15 -18.79 5.91 13.52
N SER A 16 -20.11 5.93 13.32
CA SER A 16 -20.89 4.78 12.86
C SER A 16 -20.84 4.55 11.35
N GLU A 17 -20.08 5.38 10.63
CA GLU A 17 -19.94 5.33 9.18
C GLU A 17 -19.24 4.06 8.70
N GLU A 18 -19.61 3.63 7.50
CA GLU A 18 -18.93 2.52 6.84
C GLU A 18 -17.52 2.94 6.42
N LYS A 19 -16.54 2.14 6.87
CA LYS A 19 -15.12 2.38 6.68
C LYS A 19 -14.46 1.09 6.21
N GLU A 20 -14.79 0.73 4.98
CA GLU A 20 -14.17 -0.40 4.29
C GLU A 20 -12.90 0.04 3.57
N TYR A 21 -11.85 -0.74 3.77
CA TYR A 21 -10.57 -0.56 3.12
C TYR A 21 -10.20 -1.82 2.34
N GLU A 22 -9.44 -1.64 1.27
CA GLU A 22 -8.83 -2.73 0.51
C GLU A 22 -7.32 -2.60 0.49
N LEU A 23 -6.65 -3.75 0.67
CA LEU A 23 -5.21 -3.86 0.56
C LEU A 23 -4.82 -3.67 -0.91
N TYR A 24 -3.95 -2.70 -1.18
CA TYR A 24 -3.41 -2.50 -2.52
C TYR A 24 -1.89 -2.61 -2.58
N GLY A 25 -1.22 -2.75 -1.43
CA GLY A 25 0.20 -3.05 -1.40
C GLY A 25 0.72 -3.38 -0.02
N PHE A 26 1.89 -4.02 0.04
CA PHE A 26 2.62 -4.20 1.29
C PHE A 26 4.12 -4.37 1.05
N VAL A 27 4.92 -3.99 2.05
CA VAL A 27 6.37 -4.19 2.07
C VAL A 27 6.68 -5.42 2.92
N VAL A 28 7.63 -6.23 2.46
CA VAL A 28 8.28 -7.28 3.23
C VAL A 28 9.70 -6.85 3.54
N HIS A 29 10.13 -7.08 4.78
CA HIS A 29 11.51 -6.96 5.21
C HIS A 29 12.09 -8.36 5.40
N ALA A 30 13.11 -8.68 4.62
CA ALA A 30 13.89 -9.90 4.76
C ALA A 30 15.24 -9.57 5.44
N GLY A 31 15.24 -9.57 6.77
CA GLY A 31 16.44 -9.33 7.57
C GLY A 31 16.14 -9.50 9.06
N GLU A 32 17.21 -9.55 9.86
CA GLU A 32 17.08 -9.68 11.31
C GLU A 32 16.89 -8.32 12.01
N TYR A 33 17.46 -7.25 11.44
CA TYR A 33 17.44 -5.91 12.04
C TYR A 33 16.69 -4.92 11.15
N ALA A 34 15.92 -4.01 11.75
CA ALA A 34 15.23 -2.97 10.98
C ALA A 34 16.21 -2.09 10.16
N SER A 35 17.44 -1.91 10.67
CA SER A 35 18.51 -1.15 10.02
C SER A 35 19.30 -1.94 8.96
N SER A 36 19.05 -3.24 8.80
CA SER A 36 19.77 -4.04 7.81
C SER A 36 18.92 -5.21 7.32
N GLY A 37 18.75 -5.32 6.01
CA GLY A 37 18.01 -6.39 5.39
C GLY A 37 17.56 -5.96 4.01
N HIS A 38 16.77 -6.81 3.37
CA HIS A 38 16.27 -6.57 2.03
C HIS A 38 14.79 -6.24 2.06
N TYR A 39 14.43 -5.06 1.57
CA TYR A 39 13.04 -4.64 1.43
C TYR A 39 12.56 -4.89 0.01
N TYR A 40 11.37 -5.46 -0.11
CA TYR A 40 10.67 -5.64 -1.39
C TYR A 40 9.17 -5.49 -1.17
N ALA A 41 8.40 -5.26 -2.23
CA ALA A 41 6.98 -5.01 -2.10
C ALA A 41 6.12 -5.92 -2.97
N TYR A 42 4.85 -6.01 -2.61
CA TYR A 42 3.77 -6.52 -3.43
C TYR A 42 2.78 -5.40 -3.66
N ILE A 43 2.32 -5.22 -4.90
CA ILE A 43 1.40 -4.14 -5.28
C ILE A 43 0.31 -4.70 -6.18
N PHE A 44 -0.92 -4.25 -5.94
CA PHE A 44 -2.07 -4.53 -6.78
C PHE A 44 -2.23 -3.42 -7.82
N GLU A 45 -2.07 -3.76 -9.09
CA GLU A 45 -2.19 -2.82 -10.20
C GLU A 45 -2.93 -3.50 -11.36
N ALA A 46 -3.83 -2.78 -12.04
CA ALA A 46 -4.58 -3.29 -13.18
C ALA A 46 -5.18 -4.71 -12.97
N SER A 47 -5.78 -4.97 -11.79
CA SER A 47 -6.37 -6.26 -11.39
C SER A 47 -5.39 -7.42 -11.17
N THR A 48 -4.08 -7.15 -11.12
CA THR A 48 -3.03 -8.15 -10.95
C THR A 48 -2.11 -7.77 -9.80
N TRP A 49 -1.67 -8.76 -9.02
CA TRP A 49 -0.65 -8.56 -8.01
C TRP A 49 0.73 -8.73 -8.63
N PHE A 50 1.64 -7.84 -8.26
CA PHE A 50 3.02 -7.85 -8.71
C PHE A 50 3.98 -7.81 -7.54
N LYS A 51 5.04 -8.59 -7.63
CA LYS A 51 6.20 -8.51 -6.75
C LYS A 51 7.21 -7.54 -7.33
N LEU A 52 7.52 -6.51 -6.56
CA LEU A 52 8.54 -5.52 -6.83
C LEU A 52 9.77 -5.86 -6.02
N ASN A 53 10.76 -6.44 -6.69
CA ASN A 53 12.02 -6.79 -6.08
C ASN A 53 13.16 -6.21 -6.92
N ASN A 54 13.83 -5.20 -6.37
CA ASN A 54 14.84 -4.42 -7.08
C ASN A 54 14.28 -3.76 -8.35
N LYS A 55 14.62 -4.27 -9.53
CA LYS A 55 14.18 -3.76 -10.84
C LYS A 55 13.17 -4.68 -11.54
N ASN A 56 12.79 -5.78 -10.90
CA ASN A 56 11.88 -6.77 -11.50
C ASN A 56 10.45 -6.50 -11.04
N PHE A 57 9.51 -6.73 -11.97
CA PHE A 57 8.09 -6.59 -11.77
C PHE A 57 7.42 -7.90 -12.22
N ASP A 58 7.29 -8.83 -11.27
CA ASP A 58 6.86 -10.20 -11.57
C ASP A 58 5.40 -10.39 -11.11
N PRO A 59 4.47 -10.82 -11.98
CA PRO A 59 3.11 -11.13 -11.55
C PRO A 59 3.12 -12.29 -10.56
N VAL A 60 2.23 -12.24 -9.57
CA VAL A 60 2.17 -13.23 -8.49
C VAL A 60 0.75 -13.59 -8.13
N ASP A 61 0.55 -14.83 -7.69
CA ASP A 61 -0.72 -15.29 -7.18
C ASP A 61 -0.99 -14.73 -5.78
N VAL A 62 -2.26 -14.36 -5.54
CA VAL A 62 -2.70 -13.80 -4.26
C VAL A 62 -2.45 -14.75 -3.09
N GLN A 63 -2.62 -16.06 -3.28
CA GLN A 63 -2.41 -17.05 -2.21
C GLN A 63 -0.92 -17.24 -1.92
N GLU A 64 -0.05 -16.98 -2.88
CA GLU A 64 1.40 -17.00 -2.65
C GLU A 64 1.84 -15.79 -1.84
N MET A 65 1.41 -14.59 -2.22
CA MET A 65 1.85 -13.37 -1.52
C MET A 65 1.37 -13.32 -0.06
N LEU A 66 0.17 -13.86 0.25
CA LEU A 66 -0.40 -13.86 1.59
C LEU A 66 0.34 -14.78 2.58
N LYS A 67 1.29 -15.59 2.11
CA LYS A 67 2.17 -16.41 2.95
C LYS A 67 3.33 -15.61 3.56
N HIS A 68 3.60 -14.41 3.05
CA HIS A 68 4.68 -13.57 3.54
C HIS A 68 4.30 -12.80 4.80
N GLU A 69 5.31 -12.51 5.63
CA GLU A 69 5.16 -11.62 6.77
C GLU A 69 5.28 -10.17 6.31
N ALA A 70 4.15 -9.46 6.26
CA ALA A 70 4.14 -8.05 5.90
C ALA A 70 4.75 -7.20 7.04
N TYR A 71 5.62 -6.28 6.65
CA TYR A 71 6.22 -5.28 7.52
C TYR A 71 5.40 -3.99 7.54
N ILE A 72 5.00 -3.49 6.36
CA ILE A 72 4.14 -2.30 6.19
C ILE A 72 3.00 -2.67 5.26
N LEU A 73 1.76 -2.33 5.64
CA LEU A 73 0.55 -2.59 4.85
C LEU A 73 -0.03 -1.27 4.33
N PHE A 74 -0.40 -1.24 3.06
CA PHE A 74 -1.07 -0.10 2.44
C PHE A 74 -2.51 -0.46 2.09
N TYR A 75 -3.43 0.22 2.77
CA TYR A 75 -4.87 0.10 2.59
C TYR A 75 -5.43 1.41 2.03
N ARG A 76 -6.36 1.32 1.07
CA ARG A 76 -7.10 2.47 0.55
C ARG A 76 -8.59 2.31 0.85
N ARG A 77 -9.28 3.41 1.16
CA ARG A 77 -10.71 3.41 1.45
C ARG A 77 -11.47 3.07 0.16
N ARG A 78 -12.40 2.12 0.21
CA ARG A 78 -13.20 1.71 -0.95
C ARG A 78 -14.22 2.78 -1.35
N THR A 79 -14.79 3.45 -0.35
CA THR A 79 -15.77 4.53 -0.54
C THR A 79 -15.15 5.85 -0.13
N ILE A 80 -15.04 6.79 -1.06
CA ILE A 80 -14.77 8.19 -0.72
C ILE A 80 -16.13 8.81 -0.44
N ASP A 81 -16.41 9.14 0.82
CA ASP A 81 -17.57 9.97 1.10
C ASP A 81 -17.29 11.36 0.54
N MET A 82 -18.03 11.75 -0.51
CA MET A 82 -17.86 13.04 -1.18
C MET A 82 -18.20 14.23 -0.27
N ASN A 83 -18.86 14.00 0.89
CA ASN A 83 -19.11 15.02 1.90
C ASN A 83 -17.99 15.12 2.95
N ASP A 84 -17.13 14.12 3.02
CA ASP A 84 -15.98 14.08 3.92
C ASP A 84 -14.83 14.81 3.21
N ASN A 85 -14.87 16.15 3.24
CA ASN A 85 -13.77 16.97 2.72
C ASN A 85 -12.48 16.49 3.41
N PRO A 86 -11.53 15.87 2.68
CA PRO A 86 -10.28 15.50 3.30
C PRO A 86 -9.68 16.79 3.85
N SER A 87 -9.35 16.81 5.13
CA SER A 87 -8.78 17.96 5.83
C SER A 87 -7.39 18.37 5.32
N TYR A 88 -6.98 17.86 4.17
CA TYR A 88 -5.82 18.25 3.37
C TYR A 88 -6.07 19.51 2.51
N SER A 89 -7.17 20.24 2.73
CA SER A 89 -7.37 21.55 2.14
C SER A 89 -6.44 22.59 2.78
N ASN A 90 -5.15 22.55 2.43
CA ASN A 90 -4.23 23.68 2.36
C ASN A 90 -2.87 23.25 1.77
N SER A 91 -2.86 22.85 0.50
CA SER A 91 -1.85 23.24 -0.51
C SER A 91 -2.20 22.52 -1.82
N ALA A 92 -2.89 23.24 -2.71
CA ALA A 92 -3.03 22.82 -4.09
C ALA A 92 -1.64 22.80 -4.72
N VAL A 93 -1.02 21.62 -4.78
CA VAL A 93 0.04 21.34 -5.75
C VAL A 93 -0.70 20.86 -7.00
N GLU A 94 -0.67 21.64 -8.06
CA GLU A 94 -1.14 21.20 -9.38
C GLU A 94 -0.26 20.02 -9.82
N ILE A 95 -0.79 18.80 -9.74
CA ILE A 95 -0.12 17.60 -10.24
C ILE A 95 -0.51 17.44 -11.72
N PRO A 96 0.44 17.40 -12.67
CA PRO A 96 0.14 17.26 -14.09
C PRO A 96 -0.61 15.96 -14.41
N GLU A 97 -1.48 16.01 -15.43
CA GLU A 97 -2.42 14.94 -15.85
C GLU A 97 -1.76 13.68 -16.47
N GLU A 98 -0.74 13.11 -15.84
CA GLU A 98 -0.11 11.85 -16.28
C GLU A 98 0.04 10.83 -15.14
N GLU A 99 -0.85 10.89 -14.14
CA GLU A 99 -0.78 10.06 -12.94
C GLU A 99 -1.86 8.95 -12.93
N HIS A 100 -1.71 7.98 -13.84
CA HIS A 100 -2.37 6.67 -13.68
C HIS A 100 -1.47 5.66 -12.92
N LEU A 101 -0.43 6.15 -12.22
CA LEU A 101 0.60 5.34 -11.53
C LEU A 101 0.79 5.70 -10.04
N ILE A 102 -0.19 6.41 -9.45
CA ILE A 102 -0.09 7.02 -8.12
C ILE A 102 0.25 6.03 -6.97
N PRO A 103 -0.25 4.78 -6.91
CA PRO A 103 0.14 3.85 -5.83
C PRO A 103 1.55 3.27 -6.03
N LEU A 104 1.99 3.09 -7.27
CA LEU A 104 3.33 2.59 -7.59
C LEU A 104 4.40 3.61 -7.17
N GLY A 105 4.16 4.90 -7.38
CA GLY A 105 5.11 5.96 -7.06
C GLY A 105 5.47 6.03 -5.57
N ILE A 106 4.47 6.00 -4.68
CA ILE A 106 4.70 6.07 -3.22
C ILE A 106 5.44 4.83 -2.72
N ILE A 107 5.00 3.64 -3.12
CA ILE A 107 5.61 2.39 -2.64
C ILE A 107 7.03 2.24 -3.19
N LEU A 108 7.25 2.59 -4.47
CA LEU A 108 8.57 2.60 -5.07
C LEU A 108 9.50 3.65 -4.44
N TYR A 109 8.97 4.85 -4.12
CA TYR A 109 9.73 5.87 -3.41
C TYR A 109 10.19 5.38 -2.03
N LEU A 110 9.30 4.78 -1.26
CA LEU A 110 9.66 4.19 0.03
C LEU A 110 10.72 3.10 -0.15
N LEU A 111 10.57 2.19 -1.12
CA LEU A 111 11.61 1.18 -1.38
C LEU A 111 12.97 1.82 -1.69
N ILE A 112 13.03 2.87 -2.51
CA ILE A 112 14.29 3.55 -2.86
C ILE A 112 14.88 4.30 -1.67
N SER A 113 14.05 5.00 -0.87
CA SER A 113 14.52 5.78 0.28
C SER A 113 14.99 4.92 1.45
N PHE A 114 14.45 3.71 1.62
CA PHE A 114 14.89 2.76 2.64
C PHE A 114 16.03 1.83 2.17
N LEU A 115 16.33 1.75 0.86
CA LEU A 115 17.44 0.96 0.30
C LEU A 115 18.82 1.66 0.31
N LEU A 116 18.92 2.92 0.74
CA LEU A 116 20.16 3.73 0.69
C LEU A 116 20.88 3.93 2.03
N ILE A 117 20.59 3.09 3.05
CA ILE A 117 21.39 3.03 4.29
C ILE A 117 22.29 1.80 4.27
#